data_AF-A0A2V8ISI3-F1
#
_entry.id   AF-A0A2V8ISI3-F1
#
_cell.length_a   1.000
_cell.length_b   1.000
_cell.length_c   1.000
_cell.angle_alpha   90.00
_cell.angle_beta   90.00
_cell.angle_gamma   90.00
#
_symmetry.space_group_name_H-M   'P 1'
#
loop_
_entity.id
_entity.type
_entity.pdbx_description
1 polymer ?
#
loop_
_entity_poly.entity_id
_entity_poly.type
_entity_poly.pdbx_seq_one_letter_code
_entity_poly.pdbx_strand_id
1 'polypeptide(L)'
;MKQVLYEALRSHATGMSFSETYAITHGFRNLDVMLEYLVFESPFAALVIMDELPANLETVLAATFRFGVEVLEIRTFGSETSEQMYVFEPFLAELRRDVSGVPDREPEHGVTLDAAEVDTVVVPARDEGFNEVFVKENRWHEVRLHGTMRPQIKYAAAYRLAPTSAITHVAPVRSIEPWKDSGNSC
;
A
#
# COMPACT_ATOMS: atom_id res chain seq x y z
N MET A 1 24.19 -10.91 -1.70
CA MET A 1 23.20 -9.91 -2.15
C MET A 1 23.55 -8.50 -1.66
N LYS A 2 23.76 -8.27 -0.36
CA LYS A 2 24.24 -6.98 0.22
C LYS A 2 25.43 -6.37 -0.54
N GLN A 3 26.45 -7.17 -0.85
CA GLN A 3 27.66 -6.72 -1.53
C GLN A 3 27.39 -6.20 -2.96
N VAL A 4 26.42 -6.80 -3.67
CA VAL A 4 26.00 -6.36 -5.02
C VAL A 4 25.31 -5.00 -4.95
N LEU A 5 24.43 -4.78 -3.96
CA LEU A 5 23.79 -3.49 -3.75
C LEU A 5 24.80 -2.40 -3.39
N TYR A 6 25.77 -2.74 -2.54
CA TYR A 6 26.83 -1.81 -2.13
C TYR A 6 27.72 -1.40 -3.31
N GLU A 7 28.07 -2.34 -4.19
CA GLU A 7 28.83 -2.08 -5.41
C GLU A 7 28.03 -1.23 -6.42
N ALA A 8 26.72 -1.49 -6.56
CA ALA A 8 25.84 -0.69 -7.42
C ALA A 8 25.67 0.75 -6.93
N LEU A 9 25.63 0.97 -5.61
CA LEU A 9 25.59 2.34 -5.04
C LEU A 9 26.94 3.04 -5.22
N ARG A 10 28.05 2.31 -5.09
CA ARG A 10 29.39 2.88 -5.30
C ARG A 10 29.64 3.37 -6.72
N SER A 11 29.00 2.77 -7.73
CA SER A 11 29.10 3.25 -9.12
C SER A 11 28.32 4.56 -9.37
N HIS A 12 27.52 5.02 -8.39
CA HIS A 12 26.71 6.23 -8.49
C HIS A 12 26.91 7.15 -7.27
N ALA A 13 27.87 8.09 -7.35
CA ALA A 13 28.25 8.96 -6.23
C ALA A 13 27.08 9.74 -5.59
N THR A 14 26.14 10.24 -6.40
CA THR A 14 24.94 10.93 -5.91
C THR A 14 24.01 9.99 -5.13
N GLY A 15 23.82 8.77 -5.64
CA GLY A 15 23.00 7.75 -4.97
C GLY A 15 23.60 7.34 -3.63
N MET A 16 24.93 7.18 -3.57
CA MET A 16 25.64 6.84 -2.33
C MET A 16 25.41 7.88 -1.23
N SER A 17 25.62 9.16 -1.53
CA SER A 17 25.45 10.27 -0.57
C SER A 17 23.99 10.39 -0.09
N PHE A 18 23.03 10.23 -1.01
CA PHE A 18 21.62 10.21 -0.68
C PHE A 18 21.27 9.04 0.26
N SER A 19 21.72 7.83 -0.05
CA SER A 19 21.45 6.64 0.77
C SER A 19 22.10 6.72 2.16
N GLU A 20 23.30 7.29 2.28
CA GLU A 20 23.96 7.53 3.58
C GLU A 20 23.17 8.53 4.43
N THR A 21 22.73 9.63 3.82
CA THR A 21 21.91 10.65 4.49
C THR A 21 20.56 10.07 4.92
N TYR A 22 19.92 9.31 4.03
CA TYR A 22 18.63 8.66 4.29
C TYR A 22 18.72 7.69 5.47
N ALA A 23 19.75 6.84 5.50
CA ALA A 23 19.98 5.88 6.58
C ALA A 23 20.00 6.56 7.95
N ILE A 24 20.80 7.63 8.10
CA ILE A 24 20.93 8.36 9.37
C ILE A 24 19.61 9.05 9.74
N THR A 25 18.95 9.68 8.77
CA THR A 25 17.70 10.44 8.99
C THR A 25 16.57 9.54 9.47
N HIS A 26 16.55 8.28 9.04
CA HIS A 26 15.51 7.30 9.37
C HIS A 26 15.93 6.32 10.47
N GLY A 27 16.92 6.68 11.29
CA GLY A 27 17.26 5.96 12.52
C GLY A 27 18.19 4.75 12.34
N PHE A 28 18.74 4.53 11.15
CA PHE A 28 19.80 3.53 10.96
C PHE A 28 21.15 4.11 11.40
N ARG A 29 21.98 3.26 12.01
CA ARG A 29 23.33 3.65 12.45
C ARG A 29 24.20 4.11 11.28
N ASN A 30 24.09 3.42 10.14
CA ASN A 30 24.80 3.71 8.91
C ASN A 30 24.15 2.97 7.73
N LEU A 31 24.64 3.28 6.52
CA LEU A 31 24.21 2.61 5.29
C LEU A 31 24.37 1.08 5.34
N ASP A 32 25.44 0.59 5.96
CA ASP A 32 25.72 -0.84 6.03
C ASP A 32 24.64 -1.63 6.79
N VAL A 33 24.21 -1.10 7.94
CA VAL A 33 23.11 -1.66 8.75
C VAL A 33 21.78 -1.56 8.01
N MET A 34 21.52 -0.44 7.31
CA MET A 34 20.31 -0.29 6.50
C MET A 34 20.26 -1.31 5.36
N LEU A 35 21.37 -1.52 4.63
CA LEU A 35 21.43 -2.52 3.55
C LEU A 35 21.29 -3.95 4.07
N GLU A 36 21.78 -4.23 5.28
CA GLU A 36 21.58 -5.52 5.92
C GLU A 36 20.12 -5.75 6.28
N TYR A 37 19.47 -4.75 6.88
CA TYR A 37 18.03 -4.76 7.12
C TYR A 37 17.24 -4.97 5.82
N LEU A 38 17.54 -4.22 4.75
CA LEU A 38 16.85 -4.35 3.46
C LEU A 38 16.98 -5.74 2.82
N VAL A 39 18.09 -6.43 3.04
CA VAL A 39 18.35 -7.75 2.44
C VAL A 39 17.76 -8.89 3.27
N PHE A 40 17.77 -8.76 4.60
CA PHE A 40 17.46 -9.89 5.49
C PHE A 40 16.20 -9.73 6.33
N GLU A 41 15.80 -8.50 6.64
CA GLU A 41 14.70 -8.22 7.58
C GLU A 41 13.52 -7.51 6.93
N SER A 42 13.77 -6.69 5.90
CA SER A 42 12.72 -6.02 5.16
C SER A 42 11.89 -7.04 4.38
N PRO A 43 10.55 -6.96 4.40
CA PRO A 43 9.74 -7.68 3.44
C PRO A 43 10.21 -7.29 2.04
N PHE A 44 10.32 -8.29 1.15
CA PHE A 44 10.75 -8.07 -0.23
C PHE A 44 9.74 -7.14 -0.91
N ALA A 45 10.18 -5.94 -1.23
CA ALA A 45 9.41 -4.94 -1.97
C ALA A 45 9.93 -4.89 -3.41
N ALA A 46 9.03 -4.98 -4.38
CA ALA A 46 9.36 -4.83 -5.79
C ALA A 46 8.84 -3.48 -6.28
N LEU A 47 9.74 -2.65 -6.82
CA LEU A 47 9.40 -1.43 -7.55
C LEU A 47 9.42 -1.75 -9.05
N VAL A 48 8.26 -1.65 -9.69
CA VAL A 48 8.10 -1.86 -11.14
C VAL A 48 8.00 -0.49 -11.81
N ILE A 49 8.99 -0.13 -12.62
CA ILE A 49 9.03 1.12 -13.39
C ILE A 49 8.66 0.79 -14.84
N MET A 50 7.60 1.40 -15.36
CA MET A 50 7.16 1.24 -16.74
C MET A 50 6.66 2.59 -17.25
N ASP A 51 6.79 2.81 -18.56
CA ASP A 51 6.40 4.06 -19.19
C ASP A 51 4.88 4.25 -19.29
N GLU A 52 4.12 3.15 -19.31
CA GLU A 52 2.65 3.14 -19.32
C GLU A 52 2.16 1.90 -18.57
N LEU A 53 1.09 2.03 -17.77
CA LEU A 53 0.48 0.94 -17.02
C LEU A 53 -0.39 0.08 -17.96
N PRO A 54 -0.01 -1.17 -18.30
CA PRO A 54 -0.85 -2.00 -19.13
C PRO A 54 -2.07 -2.49 -18.33
N ALA A 55 -3.25 -2.52 -18.94
CA ALA A 55 -4.51 -2.87 -18.26
C ALA A 55 -4.48 -4.24 -17.55
N ASN A 56 -3.69 -5.20 -18.06
CA ASN A 56 -3.57 -6.53 -17.46
C ASN A 56 -2.48 -6.65 -16.38
N LEU A 57 -1.77 -5.57 -16.07
CA LEU A 57 -0.65 -5.61 -15.12
C LEU A 57 -1.11 -6.10 -13.76
N GLU A 58 -2.22 -5.56 -13.23
CA GLU A 58 -2.72 -5.97 -11.91
C GLU A 58 -2.99 -7.46 -11.83
N THR A 59 -3.54 -8.04 -12.90
CA THR A 59 -3.79 -9.49 -13.01
C THR A 59 -2.48 -10.27 -13.00
N VAL A 60 -1.48 -9.82 -13.77
CA VAL A 60 -0.16 -10.45 -13.81
C VAL A 60 0.55 -10.33 -12.46
N LEU A 61 0.46 -9.17 -11.81
CA LEU A 61 1.06 -8.93 -10.50
C LEU A 61 0.42 -9.83 -9.45
N ALA A 62 -0.91 -9.91 -9.42
CA ALA A 62 -1.66 -10.77 -8.50
C ALA A 62 -1.42 -12.28 -8.74
N ALA A 63 -1.19 -12.70 -9.99
CA ALA A 63 -0.94 -14.09 -10.33
C ALA A 63 0.52 -14.52 -10.11
N THR A 64 1.47 -13.62 -10.37
CA THR A 64 2.90 -13.93 -10.38
C THR A 64 3.55 -13.68 -9.03
N PHE A 65 3.14 -12.62 -8.33
CA PHE A 65 3.73 -12.23 -7.06
C PHE A 65 2.84 -12.64 -5.89
N ARG A 66 3.41 -13.42 -4.97
CA ARG A 66 2.74 -13.85 -3.73
C ARG A 66 2.98 -12.89 -2.55
N PHE A 67 3.54 -11.73 -2.85
CA PHE A 67 3.88 -10.68 -1.89
C PHE A 67 3.29 -9.35 -2.38
N GLY A 68 3.15 -8.37 -1.48
CA GLY A 68 2.62 -7.05 -1.84
C GLY A 68 3.53 -6.37 -2.87
N VAL A 69 2.98 -6.06 -4.05
CA VAL A 69 3.67 -5.25 -5.06
C VAL A 69 3.08 -3.85 -5.01
N GLU A 70 3.95 -2.86 -4.81
CA GLU A 70 3.59 -1.46 -4.96
C GLU A 70 3.90 -1.02 -6.39
N VAL A 71 2.94 -0.36 -7.04
CA VAL A 71 3.11 0.16 -8.40
C VAL A 71 3.14 1.68 -8.31
N LEU A 72 4.22 2.27 -8.80
CA LEU A 72 4.40 3.71 -8.90
C LEU A 72 4.55 4.09 -10.37
N GLU A 73 3.61 4.86 -10.89
CA GLU A 73 3.74 5.45 -12.23
C GLU A 73 4.53 6.76 -12.15
N ILE A 74 5.63 6.85 -12.90
CA ILE A 74 6.44 8.06 -13.01
C ILE A 74 6.36 8.56 -14.45
N ARG A 75 5.78 9.74 -14.63
CA ARG A 75 5.71 10.42 -15.91
C ARG A 75 6.83 11.45 -16.00
N THR A 76 7.63 11.39 -17.05
CA THR A 76 8.70 12.35 -17.31
C THR A 76 8.29 13.26 -18.47
N PHE A 77 8.30 14.57 -18.24
CA PHE A 77 8.03 15.59 -19.24
C PHE A 77 9.32 16.34 -19.56
N GLY A 78 9.65 16.50 -20.84
CA GLY A 78 10.80 17.28 -21.30
C GLY A 78 10.37 18.58 -21.96
N SER A 79 11.07 19.67 -21.65
CA SER A 79 11.01 20.94 -22.40
C SER A 79 12.11 20.98 -23.46
N GLU A 80 11.93 21.78 -24.52
CA GLU A 80 12.99 22.09 -25.51
C GLU A 80 14.24 22.73 -24.85
N THR A 81 14.10 23.29 -23.64
CA THR A 81 15.16 23.93 -22.86
C THR A 81 15.96 22.99 -21.95
N SER A 82 15.91 21.67 -22.16
CA SER A 82 16.61 20.67 -21.32
C SER A 82 16.13 20.57 -19.87
N GLU A 83 15.01 21.19 -19.52
CA GLU A 83 14.35 21.01 -18.24
C GLU A 83 13.50 19.72 -18.28
N GLN A 84 13.66 18.88 -17.26
CA GLN A 84 12.88 17.65 -17.07
C GLN A 84 12.00 17.81 -15.84
N MET A 85 10.70 17.57 -15.99
CA MET A 85 9.74 17.52 -14.89
C MET A 85 9.30 16.08 -14.69
N TYR A 86 9.28 15.64 -13.42
CA TYR A 86 8.78 14.34 -13.02
C TYR A 86 7.44 14.51 -12.32
N VAL A 87 6.42 13.82 -12.79
CA VAL A 87 5.11 13.75 -12.15
C VAL A 87 4.86 12.31 -11.77
N PHE A 88 4.60 12.07 -10.49
CA PHE A 88 4.19 10.77 -9.99
C PHE A 88 2.97 10.95 -9.09
N GLU A 89 2.09 9.95 -9.08
CA GLU A 89 0.99 9.89 -8.13
C GLU A 89 1.34 8.84 -7.06
N PRO A 90 1.46 9.25 -5.77
CA PRO A 90 1.73 8.30 -4.70
C PRO A 90 0.64 7.23 -4.60
N PHE A 91 1.04 5.99 -4.31
CA PHE A 91 0.10 4.93 -3.97
C PHE A 91 -0.81 5.39 -2.80
N LEU A 92 -2.13 5.18 -2.92
CA LEU A 92 -3.16 5.66 -1.97
C LEU A 92 -3.33 7.20 -1.86
N ALA A 93 -2.91 7.99 -2.86
CA ALA A 93 -3.17 9.44 -2.87
C ALA A 93 -4.67 9.79 -2.74
N GLU A 94 -5.56 8.91 -3.21
CA GLU A 94 -7.02 9.02 -2.99
C GLU A 94 -7.43 8.77 -1.53
N LEU A 95 -6.89 7.74 -0.88
CA LEU A 95 -7.18 7.47 0.53
C LEU A 95 -6.69 8.62 1.43
N ARG A 96 -5.53 9.22 1.12
CA ARG A 96 -5.03 10.42 1.82
C ARG A 96 -5.98 11.60 1.69
N ARG A 97 -6.60 11.79 0.52
CA ARG A 97 -7.62 12.83 0.30
C ARG A 97 -8.89 12.57 1.12
N ASP A 98 -9.35 11.33 1.21
CA ASP A 98 -10.53 10.98 2.00
C ASP A 98 -10.31 11.09 3.53
N VAL A 99 -9.11 10.75 4.02
CA VAL A 99 -8.76 10.95 5.44
C VAL A 99 -8.63 12.45 5.78
N SER A 100 -8.24 13.29 4.81
CA SER A 100 -8.21 14.75 4.98
C SER A 100 -9.60 15.43 4.96
N GLY A 101 -10.68 14.65 4.84
CA GLY A 101 -12.07 15.11 4.93
C GLY A 101 -12.55 15.47 6.35
N VAL A 102 -11.66 15.52 7.35
CA VAL A 102 -11.96 16.11 8.66
C VAL A 102 -11.60 17.60 8.60
N PRO A 103 -12.59 18.51 8.49
CA PRO A 103 -12.29 19.93 8.56
C PRO A 103 -11.86 20.25 10.00
N ASP A 104 -10.82 21.06 10.14
CA ASP A 104 -10.35 21.68 11.40
C ASP A 104 -9.42 20.89 12.33
N ARG A 105 -8.53 20.05 11.80
CA ARG A 105 -7.23 19.84 12.49
C ARG A 105 -6.08 20.09 11.52
N GLU A 106 -5.30 21.14 11.80
CA GLU A 106 -3.93 21.22 11.27
C GLU A 106 -3.25 19.87 11.57
N PRO A 107 -2.57 19.25 10.60
CA PRO A 107 -1.99 17.92 10.78
C PRO A 107 -0.83 18.03 11.77
N GLU A 108 -1.12 17.89 13.06
CA GLU A 108 -0.11 17.99 14.11
C GLU A 108 0.94 16.88 13.99
N HIS A 109 0.62 15.76 13.33
CA HIS A 109 1.56 14.80 12.80
C HIS A 109 0.92 14.25 11.53
N GLY A 110 1.42 14.64 10.36
CA GLY A 110 1.06 13.99 9.11
C GLY A 110 1.45 12.52 9.21
N VAL A 111 0.52 11.65 9.58
CA VAL A 111 0.75 10.21 9.55
C VAL A 111 0.91 9.86 8.08
N THR A 112 2.16 9.72 7.64
CA THR A 112 2.48 8.99 6.43
C THR A 112 2.10 7.53 6.72
N LEU A 113 0.82 7.21 6.57
CA LEU A 113 0.36 5.82 6.65
C LEU A 113 1.11 5.07 5.55
N ASP A 114 2.03 4.22 5.96
CA ASP A 114 2.64 3.23 5.07
C ASP A 114 1.52 2.25 4.70
N ALA A 115 1.33 1.98 3.42
CA ALA A 115 0.32 1.04 2.97
C ALA A 115 0.53 -0.34 3.63
N ALA A 116 1.78 -0.70 3.92
CA ALA A 116 2.14 -1.93 4.62
C ALA A 116 1.59 -2.02 6.06
N GLU A 117 1.25 -0.89 6.69
CA GLU A 117 0.65 -0.84 8.03
C GLU A 117 -0.89 -1.01 7.99
N VAL A 118 -1.50 -0.91 6.81
CA VAL A 118 -2.97 -1.03 6.65
C VAL A 118 -3.36 -2.49 6.46
N ASP A 119 -3.57 -3.19 7.57
CA ASP A 119 -3.93 -4.62 7.59
C ASP A 119 -5.40 -4.91 7.93
N THR A 120 -6.22 -3.88 8.13
CA THR A 120 -7.60 -4.03 8.61
C THR A 120 -8.56 -3.31 7.68
N VAL A 121 -9.59 -4.02 7.21
CA VAL A 121 -10.69 -3.43 6.45
C VAL A 121 -11.90 -3.18 7.34
N VAL A 122 -12.53 -2.01 7.23
CA VAL A 122 -13.76 -1.69 7.96
C VAL A 122 -14.97 -1.97 7.07
N VAL A 123 -15.88 -2.82 7.54
CA VAL A 123 -17.11 -3.16 6.83
C VAL A 123 -18.34 -2.53 7.52
N PRO A 124 -19.20 -1.79 6.80
CA PRO A 124 -20.40 -1.20 7.39
C PRO A 124 -21.47 -2.28 7.56
N ALA A 125 -21.81 -2.61 8.80
CA ALA A 125 -22.75 -3.67 9.13
C ALA A 125 -24.05 -3.11 9.72
N ARG A 126 -25.15 -3.26 8.97
CA ARG A 126 -26.52 -3.14 9.52
C ARG A 126 -26.80 -4.35 10.41
N ASP A 127 -27.74 -4.21 11.36
CA ASP A 127 -28.03 -5.26 12.35
C ASP A 127 -28.31 -6.62 11.71
N GLU A 128 -29.09 -6.68 10.64
CA GLU A 128 -29.37 -7.93 9.91
C GLU A 128 -28.10 -8.51 9.28
N GLY A 129 -27.34 -7.72 8.54
CA GLY A 129 -26.09 -8.19 7.91
C GLY A 129 -25.03 -8.59 8.95
N PHE A 130 -24.96 -7.88 10.07
CA PHE A 130 -24.07 -8.21 11.17
C PHE A 130 -24.42 -9.58 11.77
N ASN A 131 -25.68 -9.78 12.15
CA ASN A 131 -26.10 -11.02 12.80
C ASN A 131 -26.11 -12.21 11.85
N GLU A 132 -26.69 -12.06 10.65
CA GLU A 132 -26.86 -13.16 9.70
C GLU A 132 -25.60 -13.49 8.92
N VAL A 133 -24.75 -12.50 8.59
CA VAL A 133 -23.60 -12.71 7.70
C VAL A 133 -22.28 -12.68 8.49
N PHE A 134 -22.04 -11.60 9.23
CA PHE A 134 -20.76 -11.43 9.93
C PHE A 134 -20.61 -12.44 11.07
N VAL A 135 -21.63 -12.61 11.91
CA VAL A 135 -21.58 -13.49 13.09
C VAL A 135 -21.96 -14.94 12.74
N LYS A 136 -23.10 -15.17 12.08
CA LYS A 136 -23.59 -16.53 11.81
C LYS A 136 -22.81 -17.22 10.68
N GLU A 137 -22.57 -16.53 9.57
CA GLU A 137 -21.88 -17.11 8.41
C GLU A 137 -20.34 -16.94 8.45
N ASN A 138 -19.80 -16.17 9.41
CA ASN A 138 -18.37 -15.85 9.52
C ASN A 138 -17.77 -15.30 8.22
N ARG A 139 -18.52 -14.45 7.51
CA ARG A 139 -18.06 -13.83 6.26
C ARG A 139 -18.63 -12.44 6.08
N TRP A 140 -18.21 -11.78 5.02
CA TRP A 140 -18.85 -10.56 4.54
C TRP A 140 -19.01 -10.63 3.02
N HIS A 141 -19.94 -9.86 2.47
CA HIS A 141 -20.18 -9.80 1.03
C HIS A 141 -19.15 -8.87 0.35
N GLU A 142 -19.57 -8.13 -0.68
CA GLU A 142 -18.69 -7.27 -1.47
C GLU A 142 -18.00 -6.20 -0.62
N VAL A 143 -16.67 -6.15 -0.72
CA VAL A 143 -15.85 -5.05 -0.22
C VAL A 143 -14.98 -4.57 -1.37
N ARG A 144 -15.01 -3.26 -1.63
CA ARG A 144 -14.09 -2.65 -2.59
C ARG A 144 -12.72 -2.57 -1.94
N LEU A 145 -11.75 -3.24 -2.55
CA LEU A 145 -10.37 -3.25 -2.10
C LEU A 145 -9.48 -3.13 -3.32
N HIS A 146 -8.43 -2.34 -3.22
CA HIS A 146 -7.39 -2.33 -4.25
C HIS A 146 -6.69 -3.70 -4.28
N GLY A 147 -6.46 -4.27 -5.47
CA GLY A 147 -5.96 -5.64 -5.63
C GLY A 147 -4.65 -5.90 -4.88
N THR A 148 -3.77 -4.91 -4.84
CA THR A 148 -2.46 -4.98 -4.15
C THR A 148 -2.55 -4.98 -2.61
N MET A 149 -3.69 -4.57 -2.03
CA MET A 149 -3.92 -4.62 -0.57
C MET A 149 -4.44 -5.99 -0.11
N ARG A 150 -4.99 -6.81 -1.01
CA ARG A 150 -5.55 -8.12 -0.69
C ARG A 150 -4.63 -9.03 0.15
N PRO A 151 -3.32 -9.17 -0.14
CA PRO A 151 -2.42 -9.98 0.69
C PRO A 151 -2.10 -9.35 2.06
N GLN A 152 -2.37 -8.06 2.26
CA GLN A 152 -2.02 -7.31 3.46
C GLN A 152 -3.14 -7.33 4.50
N ILE A 153 -4.40 -7.47 4.08
CA ILE A 153 -5.56 -7.49 4.97
C ILE A 153 -5.59 -8.77 5.80
N LYS A 154 -5.40 -8.61 7.11
CA LYS A 154 -5.44 -9.65 8.14
C LYS A 154 -6.74 -9.63 8.93
N TYR A 155 -7.42 -8.48 9.03
CA TYR A 155 -8.61 -8.32 9.85
C TYR A 155 -9.76 -7.62 9.12
N ALA A 156 -10.97 -7.96 9.52
CA ALA A 156 -12.19 -7.25 9.16
C ALA A 156 -12.84 -6.70 10.43
N ALA A 157 -13.07 -5.40 10.46
CA ALA A 157 -13.71 -4.69 11.57
C ALA A 157 -15.16 -4.33 11.19
N ALA A 158 -16.13 -4.81 11.95
CA ALA A 158 -17.54 -4.52 11.72
C ALA A 158 -17.94 -3.21 12.40
N TYR A 159 -18.18 -2.18 11.59
CA TYR A 159 -18.77 -0.92 12.03
C TYR A 159 -20.29 -1.04 12.06
N ARG A 160 -20.87 -1.11 13.26
CA ARG A 160 -22.32 -1.12 13.40
C ARG A 160 -22.87 0.27 13.15
N LEU A 161 -23.83 0.38 12.24
CA LEU A 161 -24.51 1.64 11.95
C LEU A 161 -25.38 2.08 13.15
N ALA A 162 -26.11 3.18 12.98
CA ALA A 162 -27.03 3.67 14.00
C ALA A 162 -27.96 2.53 14.49
N PRO A 163 -28.23 2.43 15.81
CA PRO A 163 -27.88 3.39 16.86
C PRO A 163 -26.48 3.23 17.47
N THR A 164 -25.74 2.18 17.11
CA THR A 164 -24.46 1.84 17.77
C THR A 164 -23.31 2.73 17.30
N SER A 165 -23.25 3.02 15.99
CA SER A 165 -22.29 3.93 15.35
C SER A 165 -20.84 3.73 15.78
N ALA A 166 -20.42 2.46 15.95
CA ALA A 166 -19.10 2.10 16.44
C ALA A 166 -18.62 0.77 15.86
N ILE A 167 -17.30 0.58 15.80
CA ILE A 167 -16.72 -0.74 15.59
C ILE A 167 -16.99 -1.56 16.84
N THR A 168 -17.62 -2.72 16.66
CA THR A 168 -17.96 -3.60 17.80
C THR A 168 -17.25 -4.93 17.76
N HIS A 169 -16.82 -5.36 16.58
CA HIS A 169 -16.18 -6.66 16.38
C HIS A 169 -15.03 -6.51 15.40
N VAL A 170 -13.97 -7.26 15.67
CA VAL A 170 -12.83 -7.44 14.77
C VAL A 170 -12.61 -8.94 14.64
N ALA A 171 -12.53 -9.43 13.41
CA ALA A 171 -12.35 -10.84 13.11
C ALA A 171 -11.14 -11.03 12.18
N PRO A 172 -10.31 -12.07 12.39
CA PRO A 172 -9.25 -12.40 11.46
C PRO A 172 -9.82 -12.88 10.12
N VAL A 173 -9.23 -12.44 9.03
CA VAL A 173 -9.61 -12.80 7.66
C VAL A 173 -8.92 -14.09 7.28
N ARG A 174 -9.72 -15.11 6.94
CA ARG A 174 -9.21 -16.41 6.47
C ARG A 174 -8.87 -16.40 4.98
N SER A 175 -9.74 -15.82 4.17
CA SER A 175 -9.56 -15.66 2.73
C SER A 175 -10.33 -14.43 2.24
N ILE A 176 -9.83 -13.83 1.17
CA ILE A 176 -10.54 -12.82 0.37
C ILE A 176 -10.68 -13.43 -1.01
N GLU A 177 -11.88 -13.42 -1.57
CA GLU A 177 -12.20 -14.06 -2.86
C GLU A 177 -12.84 -13.04 -3.80
N PRO A 178 -12.58 -13.12 -5.12
CA PRO A 178 -13.29 -12.29 -6.09
C PRO A 178 -14.81 -12.49 -5.96
N TRP A 179 -15.57 -11.39 -5.88
CA TRP A 179 -17.01 -11.44 -5.69
C TRP A 179 -17.74 -11.09 -6.98
N LYS A 180 -18.40 -12.11 -7.57
CA LYS A 180 -19.07 -12.11 -8.88
C LYS A 180 -18.11 -11.84 -10.05
N ASP A 181 -18.20 -12.65 -11.10
CA ASP A 181 -17.67 -12.32 -12.44
C ASP A 181 -18.47 -11.16 -13.02
N SER A 182 -18.25 -9.97 -12.49
CA SER A 182 -18.63 -8.75 -13.18
C SER A 182 -17.59 -8.60 -14.27
N GLY A 183 -17.82 -9.23 -15.41
CA GLY A 183 -17.11 -8.92 -16.65
C GLY A 183 -17.31 -7.45 -16.97
N ASN A 184 -16.45 -6.62 -16.39
CA ASN A 184 -16.15 -5.25 -16.78
C ASN A 184 -14.90 -4.85 -16.01
N SER A 185 -13.78 -5.01 -16.72
CA SER A 185 -12.71 -4.03 -16.86
C SER A 185 -12.37 -3.22 -15.61
N CYS A 186 -11.23 -3.54 -15.01
CA CYS A 186 -10.18 -2.55 -14.86
C CYS A 186 -9.00 -3.07 -15.69
#